data_AF-A0A970UIC3-F1
#
_entry.id   AF-A0A970UIC3-F1
#
_cell.length_a   1.000
_cell.length_b   1.000
_cell.length_c   1.000
_cell.angle_alpha   90.00
_cell.angle_beta   90.00
_cell.angle_gamma   90.00
#
_symmetry.space_group_name_H-M   'P 1'
#
loop_
_entity.id
_entity.type
_entity.pdbx_description
1 polymer ?
#
loop_
_entity_poly.entity_id
_entity_poly.type
_entity_poly.pdbx_seq_one_letter_code
_entity_poly.pdbx_strand_id
1 'polypeptide(L)'
;MKQNSSKRRRPKGCLIAFLVFLVLIAVVWFIGIPFANKKATSYVESMLIEVLESPEIPKLTYSNIRVDAVRGQIAFEGLRLPVEDTIDIKADELMITVAPTDLINYGIGRSSALPKATIAVRELIIEQPEVLLSAKSLEVDVKGKIDLNDLNSLQIEALQLTTEHLSYLDRSNAISIAVVSLRSEITGTISSTTLDEDYWGIIKDLKTVSIQVKDGSLVPQARLVEDLMLLAGPVSWINDPKNLTFKELDVYASTNDTSLVIDNFALDAMLFEFSGNATLPKTADNKSFEMKLDVAKLDNRIRNGFPPLLLVLGQPLPDEAFSIDVNWDGESYPRIRVH
;
A
#
# COMPACT_ATOMS: atom_id res chain seq x y z
N MET A 1 3.64 19.82 -39.62
CA MET A 1 4.36 19.10 -38.54
C MET A 1 3.35 18.80 -37.44
N LYS A 2 2.95 17.54 -37.28
CA LYS A 2 2.06 17.10 -36.21
C LYS A 2 2.88 16.98 -34.93
N GLN A 3 2.59 17.81 -33.93
CA GLN A 3 3.11 17.62 -32.57
C GLN A 3 2.35 16.46 -31.92
N ASN A 4 3.00 15.30 -31.86
CA ASN A 4 2.68 14.28 -30.88
C ASN A 4 3.25 14.76 -29.53
N SER A 5 2.42 15.30 -28.65
CA SER A 5 2.75 15.38 -27.23
C SER A 5 2.21 14.11 -26.56
N SER A 6 3.10 13.14 -26.42
CA SER A 6 2.92 11.92 -25.61
C SER A 6 2.41 12.29 -24.22
N LYS A 7 1.20 11.83 -23.87
CA LYS A 7 0.74 11.80 -22.48
C LYS A 7 1.68 10.90 -21.69
N ARG A 8 2.58 11.49 -20.90
CA ARG A 8 3.29 10.79 -19.82
C ARG A 8 2.22 10.28 -18.83
N ARG A 9 1.90 8.99 -18.88
CA ARG A 9 1.15 8.32 -17.81
C ARG A 9 2.09 8.17 -16.61
N ARG A 10 1.59 8.44 -15.40
CA ARG A 10 2.36 8.48 -14.15
C ARG A 10 2.18 7.16 -13.38
N PRO A 11 3.20 6.65 -12.67
CA PRO A 11 3.33 5.21 -12.38
C PRO A 11 2.70 4.71 -11.06
N LYS A 12 1.62 5.31 -10.54
CA LYS A 12 1.18 5.02 -9.15
C LYS A 12 0.19 3.85 -8.98
N GLY A 13 -0.47 3.36 -10.04
CA GLY A 13 -1.30 2.15 -10.01
C GLY A 13 -0.58 0.84 -10.35
N CYS A 14 0.76 0.87 -10.47
CA CYS A 14 1.52 -0.23 -11.06
C CYS A 14 1.42 -1.56 -10.29
N LEU A 15 1.32 -1.54 -8.95
CA LEU A 15 1.24 -2.77 -8.16
C LEU A 15 -0.09 -3.51 -8.37
N ILE A 16 -1.22 -2.80 -8.35
CA ILE A 16 -2.54 -3.41 -8.54
C ILE A 16 -2.71 -3.82 -10.01
N ALA A 17 -2.27 -3.00 -10.96
CA ALA A 17 -2.23 -3.36 -12.37
C ALA A 17 -1.36 -4.60 -12.62
N PHE A 18 -0.23 -4.71 -11.92
CA PHE A 18 0.65 -5.88 -11.95
C PHE A 18 0.00 -7.12 -11.33
N LEU A 19 -0.65 -6.99 -10.18
CA LEU A 19 -1.39 -8.09 -9.53
C LEU A 19 -2.53 -8.60 -10.44
N VAL A 20 -3.26 -7.70 -11.09
CA VAL A 20 -4.30 -8.03 -12.09
C VAL A 20 -3.68 -8.70 -13.32
N PHE A 21 -2.57 -8.19 -13.82
CA PHE A 21 -1.84 -8.77 -14.95
C PHE A 21 -1.34 -10.19 -14.65
N LEU A 22 -0.87 -10.43 -13.42
CA LEU A 22 -0.50 -11.77 -13.00
C LEU A 22 -1.72 -12.69 -12.93
N VAL A 23 -2.86 -12.21 -12.41
CA VAL A 23 -4.12 -12.96 -12.39
C VAL A 23 -4.58 -13.33 -13.81
N LEU A 24 -4.41 -12.44 -14.79
CA LEU A 24 -4.67 -12.76 -16.20
C LEU A 24 -3.82 -13.90 -16.71
N ILE A 25 -2.49 -13.81 -16.52
CA ILE A 25 -1.57 -14.86 -16.94
C ILE A 25 -2.05 -16.17 -16.30
N ALA A 26 -2.34 -16.14 -15.00
CA ALA A 26 -2.78 -17.33 -14.31
C ALA A 26 -4.05 -17.95 -14.93
N VAL A 27 -5.03 -17.15 -15.31
CA VAL A 27 -6.29 -17.73 -15.80
C VAL A 27 -6.21 -18.15 -17.26
N VAL A 28 -5.43 -17.47 -18.10
CA VAL A 28 -5.11 -17.94 -19.46
C VAL A 28 -4.51 -19.36 -19.42
N TRP A 29 -3.65 -19.63 -18.44
CA TRP A 29 -3.16 -20.98 -18.17
C TRP A 29 -4.27 -21.95 -17.78
N PHE A 30 -5.17 -21.61 -16.85
CA PHE A 30 -6.25 -22.53 -16.42
C PHE A 30 -7.27 -22.87 -17.49
N ILE A 31 -7.68 -21.88 -18.29
CA ILE A 31 -8.68 -22.06 -19.35
C ILE A 31 -8.09 -22.84 -20.54
N GLY A 32 -6.77 -22.78 -20.75
CA GLY A 32 -6.07 -23.60 -21.76
C GLY A 32 -5.95 -25.09 -21.40
N ILE A 33 -6.16 -25.48 -20.13
CA ILE A 33 -5.89 -26.83 -19.61
C ILE A 33 -7.03 -27.88 -19.79
N PRO A 34 -8.09 -27.69 -20.60
CA PRO A 34 -8.73 -28.86 -21.21
C PRO A 34 -7.80 -29.55 -22.24
N PHE A 35 -6.72 -28.90 -22.70
CA PHE A 35 -5.83 -29.43 -23.74
C PHE A 35 -4.34 -29.49 -23.32
N ALA A 36 -3.97 -30.63 -22.72
CA ALA A 36 -2.61 -31.19 -22.67
C ALA A 36 -1.50 -30.47 -21.84
N ASN A 37 -1.32 -30.98 -20.61
CA ASN A 37 -0.29 -30.68 -19.59
C ASN A 37 1.21 -30.75 -20.00
N LYS A 38 1.56 -30.90 -21.29
CA LYS A 38 2.96 -30.83 -21.77
C LYS A 38 3.22 -29.82 -22.88
N LYS A 39 2.18 -29.23 -23.49
CA LYS A 39 2.29 -28.18 -24.53
C LYS A 39 1.99 -26.77 -24.02
N ALA A 40 1.40 -26.64 -22.83
CA ALA A 40 1.01 -25.36 -22.25
C ALA A 40 2.21 -24.43 -21.98
N THR A 41 3.33 -24.97 -21.47
CA THR A 41 4.53 -24.17 -21.16
C THR A 41 5.14 -23.49 -22.40
N SER A 42 5.27 -24.21 -23.53
CA SER A 42 5.83 -23.65 -24.77
C SER A 42 4.90 -22.67 -25.49
N TYR A 43 3.58 -22.88 -25.38
CA TYR A 43 2.58 -21.97 -25.95
C TYR A 43 2.54 -20.67 -25.15
N VAL A 44 2.71 -20.77 -23.83
CA VAL A 44 2.82 -19.64 -22.92
C VAL A 44 4.14 -18.91 -23.06
N GLU A 45 5.29 -19.58 -23.20
CA GLU A 45 6.54 -18.86 -23.51
C GLU A 45 6.37 -18.04 -24.78
N SER A 46 5.71 -18.59 -25.81
CA SER A 46 5.44 -17.87 -27.05
C SER A 46 4.48 -16.68 -26.86
N MET A 47 3.40 -16.83 -26.08
CA MET A 47 2.41 -15.77 -25.83
C MET A 47 2.90 -14.72 -24.81
N LEU A 48 3.67 -15.14 -23.80
CA LEU A 48 4.40 -14.24 -22.89
C LEU A 48 5.47 -13.51 -23.68
N ILE A 49 6.22 -14.16 -24.56
CA ILE A 49 7.16 -13.46 -25.45
C ILE A 49 6.38 -12.45 -26.32
N GLU A 50 5.25 -12.82 -26.91
CA GLU A 50 4.45 -11.92 -27.76
C GLU A 50 3.84 -10.72 -26.98
N VAL A 51 3.45 -10.93 -25.73
CA VAL A 51 2.93 -9.87 -24.81
C VAL A 51 4.07 -9.06 -24.18
N LEU A 52 5.21 -9.68 -23.85
CA LEU A 52 6.41 -9.03 -23.28
C LEU A 52 7.30 -8.37 -24.34
N GLU A 53 7.12 -8.71 -25.63
CA GLU A 53 7.68 -8.02 -26.79
C GLU A 53 6.82 -6.82 -27.21
N SER A 54 5.64 -6.64 -26.60
CA SER A 54 4.91 -5.38 -26.73
C SER A 54 5.74 -4.26 -26.10
N PRO A 55 6.06 -3.19 -26.85
CA PRO A 55 6.95 -2.11 -26.37
C PRO A 55 6.41 -1.32 -25.16
N GLU A 56 5.16 -1.59 -24.74
CA GLU A 56 4.47 -0.89 -23.66
C GLU A 56 4.46 -1.66 -22.32
N ILE A 57 4.86 -2.94 -22.27
CA ILE A 57 4.83 -3.75 -21.04
C ILE A 57 6.25 -3.93 -20.49
N PRO A 58 6.52 -3.60 -19.21
CA PRO A 58 7.82 -3.80 -18.61
C PRO A 58 8.26 -5.27 -18.69
N LYS A 59 9.55 -5.52 -19.02
CA LYS A 59 10.10 -6.87 -19.23
C LYS A 59 10.05 -7.70 -17.94
N LEU A 60 8.98 -8.46 -17.77
CA LEU A 60 8.85 -9.46 -16.71
C LEU A 60 9.90 -10.56 -16.89
N THR A 61 10.63 -10.85 -15.83
CA THR A 61 11.55 -12.00 -15.75
C THR A 61 11.14 -12.92 -14.61
N TYR A 62 11.32 -14.23 -14.80
CA TYR A 62 11.02 -15.25 -13.81
C TYR A 62 11.96 -16.43 -14.01
N SER A 63 12.22 -17.19 -12.95
CA SER A 63 13.11 -18.36 -12.98
C SER A 63 12.34 -19.64 -13.35
N ASN A 64 11.10 -19.77 -12.87
CA ASN A 64 10.28 -20.96 -13.06
C ASN A 64 8.80 -20.61 -12.93
N ILE A 65 7.94 -21.41 -13.57
CA ILE A 65 6.49 -21.32 -13.46
C ILE A 65 5.89 -22.72 -13.24
N ARG A 66 5.08 -22.86 -12.20
CA ARG A 66 4.38 -24.10 -11.84
C ARG A 66 2.88 -23.89 -11.89
N VAL A 67 2.15 -24.86 -12.44
CA VAL A 67 0.70 -24.77 -12.60
C VAL A 67 0.05 -26.04 -12.05
N ASP A 68 -0.90 -25.86 -11.12
CA ASP A 68 -1.77 -26.90 -10.59
C ASP A 68 -3.21 -26.60 -11.01
N ALA A 69 -3.58 -27.17 -12.16
CA ALA A 69 -4.91 -27.12 -12.77
C ALA A 69 -6.04 -27.52 -11.80
N VAL A 70 -5.78 -28.52 -10.96
CA VAL A 70 -6.78 -29.13 -10.06
C VAL A 70 -7.06 -28.20 -8.90
N ARG A 71 -6.04 -27.49 -8.42
CA ARG A 71 -6.16 -26.55 -7.30
C ARG A 71 -6.48 -25.12 -7.72
N GLY A 72 -6.44 -24.81 -9.02
CA GLY A 72 -6.63 -23.43 -9.46
C GLY A 72 -5.43 -22.54 -9.13
N GLN A 73 -4.23 -23.12 -8.96
CA GLN A 73 -3.01 -22.43 -8.52
C GLN A 73 -1.91 -22.28 -9.58
N ILE A 74 -1.34 -21.08 -9.69
CA ILE A 74 -0.15 -20.81 -10.51
C ILE A 74 0.89 -20.12 -9.68
N ALA A 75 2.10 -20.69 -9.66
CA ALA A 75 3.23 -20.17 -8.92
C ALA A 75 4.34 -19.72 -9.86
N PHE A 76 4.85 -18.51 -9.65
CA PHE A 76 6.04 -17.94 -10.27
C PHE A 76 7.15 -17.92 -9.24
N GLU A 77 8.37 -18.28 -9.63
CA GLU A 77 9.56 -18.22 -8.77
C GLU A 77 10.57 -17.22 -9.31
N GLY A 78 11.20 -16.46 -8.41
CA GLY A 78 12.23 -15.48 -8.74
C GLY A 78 11.72 -14.43 -9.73
N LEU A 79 10.51 -13.94 -9.51
CA LEU A 79 9.88 -12.94 -10.35
C LEU A 79 10.57 -11.60 -10.15
N ARG A 80 10.87 -10.93 -11.26
CA ARG A 80 11.36 -9.56 -11.26
C ARG A 80 10.72 -8.75 -12.38
N LEU A 81 10.13 -7.63 -12.00
CA LEU A 81 9.49 -6.67 -12.90
C LEU A 81 10.18 -5.31 -12.73
N PRO A 82 11.08 -4.93 -13.65
CA PRO A 82 11.59 -3.58 -13.75
C PRO A 82 10.52 -2.69 -14.37
N VAL A 83 9.94 -1.80 -13.59
CA VAL A 83 8.97 -0.80 -14.03
C VAL A 83 9.73 0.50 -14.27
N GLU A 84 9.93 0.86 -15.54
CA GLU A 84 10.82 1.95 -15.93
C GLU A 84 12.28 1.76 -15.44
N ASP A 85 13.14 2.76 -15.62
CA ASP A 85 14.56 2.69 -15.22
C ASP A 85 14.77 2.79 -13.70
N THR A 86 13.71 3.00 -12.90
CA THR A 86 13.84 3.41 -11.50
C THR A 86 13.06 2.57 -10.48
N ILE A 87 12.07 1.78 -10.90
CA ILE A 87 11.27 0.95 -10.00
C ILE A 87 11.57 -0.52 -10.30
N ASP A 88 11.88 -1.29 -9.27
CA ASP A 88 12.17 -2.72 -9.39
C ASP A 88 11.30 -3.50 -8.39
N ILE A 89 10.42 -4.36 -8.91
CA ILE A 89 9.56 -5.22 -8.11
C ILE A 89 10.13 -6.64 -8.16
N LYS A 90 10.47 -7.20 -7.02
CA LYS A 90 11.03 -8.55 -6.87
C LYS A 90 10.10 -9.39 -6.01
N ALA A 91 9.78 -10.60 -6.45
CA ALA A 91 9.03 -11.56 -5.67
C ALA A 91 9.71 -12.93 -5.74
N ASP A 92 10.01 -13.48 -4.57
CA ASP A 92 10.69 -14.78 -4.42
C ASP A 92 9.84 -15.93 -4.96
N GLU A 93 8.60 -15.97 -4.51
CA GLU A 93 7.58 -16.92 -4.95
C GLU A 93 6.25 -16.18 -4.90
N LEU A 94 5.54 -16.15 -6.01
CA LEU A 94 4.23 -15.55 -6.16
C LEU A 94 3.25 -16.62 -6.63
N MET A 95 2.24 -16.91 -5.83
CA MET A 95 1.18 -17.87 -6.13
C MET A 95 -0.15 -17.16 -6.30
N ILE A 96 -0.82 -17.43 -7.41
CA ILE A 96 -2.18 -16.97 -7.68
C ILE A 96 -3.12 -18.15 -7.58
N THR A 97 -4.19 -17.98 -6.83
CA THR A 97 -5.23 -18.97 -6.66
C THR A 97 -6.57 -18.41 -7.10
N VAL A 98 -7.27 -19.15 -7.95
CA VAL A 98 -8.66 -18.90 -8.33
C VAL A 98 -9.44 -20.18 -8.08
N ALA A 99 -10.67 -20.08 -7.55
CA ALA A 99 -11.47 -21.27 -7.29
C ALA A 99 -11.70 -22.06 -8.61
N PRO A 100 -11.46 -23.39 -8.64
CA PRO A 100 -11.67 -24.20 -9.84
C PRO A 100 -13.10 -24.09 -10.41
N THR A 101 -14.09 -23.92 -9.55
CA THR A 101 -15.49 -23.70 -9.96
C THR A 101 -15.67 -22.41 -10.76
N ASP A 102 -14.99 -21.34 -10.36
CA ASP A 102 -15.08 -20.03 -11.03
C ASP A 102 -14.36 -20.08 -12.38
N LEU A 103 -13.21 -20.75 -12.43
CA LEU A 103 -12.48 -21.02 -13.67
C LEU A 103 -13.31 -21.84 -14.67
N ILE A 104 -13.97 -22.90 -14.20
CA ILE A 104 -14.85 -23.72 -15.04
C ILE A 104 -16.02 -22.88 -15.56
N ASN A 105 -16.70 -22.15 -14.66
CA ASN A 105 -17.85 -21.32 -15.03
C ASN A 105 -17.46 -20.24 -16.05
N TYR A 106 -16.30 -19.61 -15.89
CA TYR A 106 -15.76 -18.67 -16.87
C TYR A 106 -15.44 -19.37 -18.21
N GLY A 107 -14.70 -20.49 -18.17
CA GLY A 107 -14.25 -21.19 -19.37
C GLY A 107 -15.37 -21.76 -20.24
N ILE A 108 -16.52 -22.14 -19.65
CA ILE A 108 -17.71 -22.60 -20.39
C ILE A 108 -18.70 -21.47 -20.71
N GLY A 109 -18.34 -20.21 -20.43
CA GLY A 109 -19.16 -19.03 -20.71
C GLY A 109 -20.40 -18.87 -19.82
N ARG A 110 -20.47 -19.56 -18.67
CA ARG A 110 -21.52 -19.35 -17.67
C ARG A 110 -21.29 -18.09 -16.83
N SER A 111 -20.05 -17.65 -16.71
CA SER A 111 -19.67 -16.37 -16.14
C SER A 111 -18.87 -15.56 -17.16
N SER A 112 -19.09 -14.26 -17.22
CA SER A 112 -18.28 -13.34 -18.03
C SER A 112 -17.05 -12.80 -17.29
N ALA A 113 -16.93 -13.04 -15.98
CA ALA A 113 -15.81 -12.56 -15.17
C ALA A 113 -15.54 -13.49 -13.98
N LEU A 114 -14.33 -13.43 -13.43
CA LEU A 114 -14.01 -14.08 -12.17
C LEU A 114 -14.39 -13.19 -10.98
N PRO A 115 -15.05 -13.76 -9.95
CA PRO A 115 -15.53 -13.00 -8.80
C PRO A 115 -14.45 -12.76 -7.73
N LYS A 116 -13.45 -13.65 -7.64
CA LYS A 116 -12.41 -13.63 -6.62
C LYS A 116 -11.10 -14.19 -7.17
N ALA A 117 -9.98 -13.63 -6.73
CA ALA A 117 -8.65 -14.21 -6.83
C ALA A 117 -7.87 -13.97 -5.54
N THR A 118 -6.98 -14.89 -5.19
CA THR A 118 -6.04 -14.74 -4.07
C THR A 118 -4.63 -14.74 -4.61
N ILE A 119 -3.79 -13.82 -4.15
CA ILE A 119 -2.40 -13.70 -4.54
C ILE A 119 -1.56 -13.80 -3.28
N ALA A 120 -0.78 -14.87 -3.15
CA ALA A 120 0.15 -15.09 -2.05
C ALA A 120 1.59 -14.86 -2.55
N VAL A 121 2.39 -14.13 -1.80
CA VAL A 121 3.78 -13.81 -2.10
C VAL A 121 4.63 -14.12 -0.89
N ARG A 122 5.61 -15.01 -1.03
CA ARG A 122 6.47 -15.43 0.08
C ARG A 122 7.35 -14.28 0.59
N GLU A 123 7.98 -13.56 -0.34
CA GLU A 123 8.75 -12.37 -0.07
C GLU A 123 8.61 -11.42 -1.26
N LEU A 124 8.25 -10.17 -0.97
CA LEU A 124 8.08 -9.08 -1.93
C LEU A 124 9.06 -7.97 -1.56
N ILE A 125 9.74 -7.42 -2.56
CA ILE A 125 10.54 -6.20 -2.43
C ILE A 125 10.13 -5.26 -3.56
N ILE A 126 9.74 -4.04 -3.20
CA ILE A 126 9.52 -2.94 -4.13
C ILE A 126 10.58 -1.90 -3.84
N GLU A 127 11.48 -1.71 -4.79
CA GLU A 127 12.59 -0.78 -4.70
C GLU A 127 12.35 0.39 -5.66
N GLN A 128 12.33 1.59 -5.10
CA GLN A 128 12.27 2.87 -5.81
C GLN A 128 13.39 3.77 -5.26
N PRO A 129 13.77 4.87 -5.95
CA PRO A 129 14.85 5.73 -5.48
C PRO A 129 14.60 6.25 -4.06
N GLU A 130 13.37 6.71 -3.80
CA GLU A 130 12.99 7.31 -2.52
C GLU A 130 12.28 6.35 -1.56
N VAL A 131 11.85 5.18 -2.04
CA VAL A 131 11.02 4.25 -1.26
C VAL A 131 11.57 2.84 -1.35
N LEU A 132 11.63 2.14 -0.23
CA LEU A 132 11.82 0.69 -0.19
C LEU A 132 10.70 0.06 0.63
N LEU A 133 9.98 -0.88 0.03
CA LEU A 133 8.98 -1.69 0.72
C LEU A 133 9.41 -3.15 0.64
N SER A 134 9.36 -3.86 1.76
CA SER A 134 9.56 -5.30 1.81
C SER A 134 8.47 -5.94 2.66
N ALA A 135 7.88 -7.02 2.16
CA ALA A 135 6.83 -7.77 2.85
C ALA A 135 7.16 -9.27 2.81
N LYS A 136 6.86 -10.01 3.88
CA LYS A 136 6.90 -11.48 3.89
C LYS A 136 5.51 -12.06 4.08
N SER A 137 5.31 -13.28 3.60
CA SER A 137 4.03 -14.00 3.68
C SER A 137 2.83 -13.10 3.33
N LEU A 138 2.97 -12.32 2.25
CA LEU A 138 1.96 -11.37 1.82
C LEU A 138 0.83 -12.13 1.12
N GLU A 139 -0.39 -12.01 1.59
CA GLU A 139 -1.58 -12.52 0.93
C GLU A 139 -2.50 -11.35 0.59
N VAL A 140 -2.98 -11.32 -0.66
CA VAL A 140 -3.89 -10.33 -1.19
C VAL A 140 -5.09 -11.05 -1.77
N ASP A 141 -6.22 -10.90 -1.08
CA ASP A 141 -7.53 -11.38 -1.50
C ASP A 141 -8.23 -10.27 -2.29
N VAL A 142 -8.48 -10.53 -3.57
CA VAL A 142 -9.13 -9.60 -4.49
C VAL A 142 -10.55 -10.08 -4.77
N LYS A 143 -11.54 -9.21 -4.57
CA LYS A 143 -12.93 -9.45 -4.96
C LYS A 143 -13.39 -8.41 -5.97
N GLY A 144 -14.16 -8.83 -6.96
CA GLY A 144 -14.76 -7.93 -7.95
C GLY A 144 -15.12 -8.65 -9.24
N LYS A 145 -15.07 -7.92 -10.36
CA LYS A 145 -15.28 -8.46 -11.70
C LYS A 145 -13.97 -8.40 -12.47
N ILE A 146 -13.35 -9.56 -12.60
CA ILE A 146 -12.12 -9.73 -13.37
C ILE A 146 -12.50 -10.40 -14.69
N ASP A 147 -12.85 -9.60 -15.69
CA ASP A 147 -12.99 -10.08 -17.07
C ASP A 147 -11.59 -10.16 -17.70
N LEU A 148 -11.26 -11.34 -18.18
CA LEU A 148 -9.93 -11.63 -18.69
C LEU A 148 -9.84 -11.41 -20.20
N ASN A 149 -10.99 -11.29 -20.86
CA ASN A 149 -11.09 -10.94 -22.28
C ASN A 149 -11.14 -9.42 -22.49
N ASP A 150 -11.60 -8.66 -21.50
CA ASP A 150 -11.58 -7.20 -21.49
C ASP A 150 -11.05 -6.64 -20.17
N LEU A 151 -9.74 -6.45 -20.11
CA LEU A 151 -9.07 -5.80 -18.98
C LEU A 151 -9.57 -4.40 -18.65
N ASN A 152 -10.08 -3.67 -19.64
CA ASN A 152 -10.58 -2.33 -19.39
C ASN A 152 -11.85 -2.37 -18.54
N SER A 153 -12.57 -3.49 -18.56
CA SER A 153 -13.77 -3.72 -17.76
C SER A 153 -13.49 -4.22 -16.33
N LEU A 154 -12.22 -4.37 -15.94
CA LEU A 154 -11.83 -4.74 -14.58
C LEU A 154 -12.50 -3.81 -13.56
N GLN A 155 -13.14 -4.43 -12.56
CA GLN A 155 -13.64 -3.75 -11.37
C GLN A 155 -13.19 -4.51 -10.13
N ILE A 156 -12.39 -3.88 -9.28
CA ILE A 156 -12.06 -4.40 -7.96
C ILE A 156 -13.01 -3.75 -6.97
N GLU A 157 -13.78 -4.56 -6.26
CA GLU A 157 -14.80 -4.13 -5.29
C GLU A 157 -14.25 -4.13 -3.85
N ALA A 158 -13.34 -5.07 -3.56
CA ALA A 158 -12.66 -5.15 -2.28
C ALA A 158 -11.28 -5.80 -2.41
N LEU A 159 -10.35 -5.34 -1.57
CA LEU A 159 -9.03 -5.91 -1.36
C LEU A 159 -8.84 -6.18 0.11
N GLN A 160 -8.44 -7.39 0.46
CA GLN A 160 -7.94 -7.71 1.79
C GLN A 160 -6.48 -8.08 1.66
N LEU A 161 -5.61 -7.39 2.40
CA LEU A 161 -4.19 -7.65 2.43
C LEU A 161 -3.79 -8.12 3.83
N THR A 162 -3.03 -9.20 3.92
CA THR A 162 -2.43 -9.67 5.16
C THR A 162 -0.96 -9.98 4.93
N THR A 163 -0.09 -9.62 5.86
CA THR A 163 1.35 -9.90 5.74
C THR A 163 1.98 -10.11 7.10
N GLU A 164 2.94 -11.03 7.15
CA GLU A 164 3.86 -11.22 8.26
C GLU A 164 5.15 -10.47 7.93
N HIS A 165 5.57 -9.54 8.77
CA HIS A 165 6.71 -8.67 8.52
C HIS A 165 6.53 -7.77 7.28
N LEU A 166 6.14 -6.53 7.53
CA LEU A 166 6.22 -5.46 6.54
C LEU A 166 7.27 -4.46 7.03
N SER A 167 8.18 -4.08 6.14
CA SER A 167 9.05 -2.93 6.33
C SER A 167 8.85 -1.93 5.20
N TYR A 168 8.85 -0.67 5.58
CA TYR A 168 8.73 0.47 4.71
C TYR A 168 9.81 1.48 5.08
N LEU A 169 10.50 2.01 4.10
CA LEU A 169 11.49 3.06 4.24
C LEU A 169 11.17 4.16 3.24
N ASP A 170 10.92 5.35 3.76
CA ASP A 170 10.84 6.58 3.00
C ASP A 170 12.15 7.37 3.20
N ARG A 171 12.97 7.41 2.15
CA ARG A 171 14.27 8.10 2.16
C ARG A 171 14.10 9.61 2.06
N SER A 172 13.03 10.08 1.42
CA SER A 172 12.72 11.51 1.30
C SER A 172 12.33 12.11 2.65
N ASN A 173 11.51 11.39 3.41
CA ASN A 173 11.06 11.80 4.74
C ASN A 173 11.92 11.25 5.88
N ALA A 174 12.96 10.46 5.58
CA ALA A 174 13.88 9.91 6.56
C ALA A 174 13.17 9.11 7.67
N ILE A 175 12.16 8.30 7.30
CA ILE A 175 11.37 7.48 8.23
C ILE A 175 11.39 6.03 7.76
N SER A 176 11.57 5.10 8.71
CA SER A 176 11.33 3.68 8.50
C SER A 176 10.27 3.16 9.46
N ILE A 177 9.43 2.28 8.95
CA ILE A 177 8.43 1.53 9.70
C ILE A 177 8.71 0.06 9.49
N ALA A 178 8.71 -0.72 10.56
CA ALA A 178 8.77 -2.17 10.49
C ALA A 178 7.72 -2.76 11.43
N VAL A 179 6.90 -3.67 10.93
CA VAL A 179 5.75 -4.24 11.65
C VAL A 179 5.74 -5.75 11.51
N VAL A 180 5.35 -6.47 12.55
CA VAL A 180 5.30 -7.94 12.55
C VAL A 180 4.06 -8.45 11.84
N SER A 181 2.93 -7.77 11.96
CA SER A 181 1.70 -8.14 11.29
C SER A 181 0.98 -6.92 10.80
N LEU A 182 0.51 -6.97 9.55
CA LEU A 182 -0.41 -5.98 9.01
C LEU A 182 -1.59 -6.69 8.35
N ARG A 183 -2.79 -6.22 8.66
CA ARG A 183 -4.03 -6.52 7.95
C ARG A 183 -4.59 -5.21 7.43
N SER A 184 -4.91 -5.18 6.15
CA SER A 184 -5.60 -4.06 5.53
C SER A 184 -6.84 -4.55 4.79
N GLU A 185 -7.92 -3.79 4.85
CA GLU A 185 -9.14 -4.02 4.09
C GLU A 185 -9.53 -2.73 3.40
N ILE A 186 -9.65 -2.80 2.08
CA ILE A 186 -9.99 -1.68 1.22
C ILE A 186 -11.24 -2.05 0.48
N THR A 187 -12.26 -1.20 0.52
CA THR A 187 -13.48 -1.35 -0.30
C THR A 187 -13.66 -0.13 -1.18
N GLY A 188 -14.31 -0.30 -2.32
CA GLY A 188 -14.47 0.74 -3.34
C GLY A 188 -14.57 0.12 -4.72
N THR A 189 -14.72 0.92 -5.77
CA THR A 189 -14.77 0.40 -7.15
C THR A 189 -13.53 0.87 -7.89
N ILE A 190 -12.43 0.13 -7.75
CA ILE A 190 -11.18 0.47 -8.46
C ILE A 190 -11.27 -0.12 -9.87
N SER A 191 -11.32 0.76 -10.87
CA SER A 191 -11.33 0.37 -12.28
C SER A 191 -9.93 0.41 -12.89
N SER A 192 -9.79 -0.18 -14.08
CA SER A 192 -8.57 -0.02 -14.91
C SER A 192 -8.19 1.45 -15.15
N THR A 193 -9.19 2.32 -15.33
CA THR A 193 -9.01 3.76 -15.55
C THR A 193 -8.51 4.44 -14.28
N THR A 194 -9.05 4.08 -13.13
CA THR A 194 -8.65 4.58 -11.81
C THR A 194 -7.17 4.29 -11.51
N LEU A 195 -6.68 3.13 -11.93
CA LEU A 195 -5.28 2.73 -11.77
C LEU A 195 -4.31 3.59 -12.61
N ASP A 196 -4.80 4.21 -13.69
CA ASP A 196 -4.03 5.16 -14.51
C ASP A 196 -4.06 6.59 -13.94
N GLU A 197 -4.87 6.87 -12.92
CA GLU A 197 -4.98 8.18 -12.28
C GLU A 197 -3.89 8.40 -11.21
N ASP A 198 -3.83 9.61 -10.66
CA ASP A 198 -2.94 9.90 -9.55
C ASP A 198 -3.49 9.35 -8.21
N TYR A 199 -2.74 9.60 -7.13
CA TYR A 199 -3.11 9.17 -5.78
C TYR A 199 -4.56 9.55 -5.40
N TRP A 200 -5.03 10.73 -5.81
CA TRP A 200 -6.38 11.18 -5.50
C TRP A 200 -7.45 10.57 -6.39
N GLY A 201 -7.10 10.27 -7.64
CA GLY A 201 -7.95 9.45 -8.50
C GLY A 201 -8.22 8.08 -7.90
N ILE A 202 -7.18 7.41 -7.39
CA ILE A 202 -7.33 6.12 -6.69
C ILE A 202 -8.18 6.28 -5.43
N ILE A 203 -7.87 7.26 -4.57
CA ILE A 203 -8.61 7.50 -3.32
C ILE A 203 -10.07 7.83 -3.55
N LYS A 204 -10.40 8.55 -4.62
CA LYS A 204 -11.78 8.93 -4.93
C LYS A 204 -12.70 7.72 -5.08
N ASP A 205 -12.19 6.65 -5.66
CA ASP A 205 -12.99 5.46 -5.94
C ASP A 205 -12.94 4.43 -4.81
N LEU A 206 -12.08 4.65 -3.81
CA LEU A 206 -12.19 3.96 -2.53
C LEU A 206 -13.48 4.41 -1.84
N LYS A 207 -13.95 3.58 -0.91
CA LYS A 207 -15.06 3.87 0.00
C LYS A 207 -14.59 3.80 1.44
N THR A 208 -13.87 2.74 1.79
CA THR A 208 -13.30 2.54 3.12
C THR A 208 -11.90 1.95 3.01
N VAL A 209 -11.04 2.32 3.95
CA VAL A 209 -9.71 1.76 4.18
C VAL A 209 -9.58 1.48 5.67
N SER A 210 -9.38 0.22 6.03
CA SER A 210 -9.08 -0.22 7.39
C SER A 210 -7.68 -0.79 7.40
N ILE A 211 -6.83 -0.34 8.33
CA ILE A 211 -5.48 -0.85 8.53
C ILE A 211 -5.35 -1.22 10.00
N GLN A 212 -4.92 -2.43 10.26
CA GLN A 212 -4.63 -2.95 11.58
C GLN A 212 -3.22 -3.49 11.58
N VAL A 213 -2.41 -3.00 12.50
CA VAL A 213 -1.00 -3.35 12.62
C VAL A 213 -0.75 -3.85 14.03
N LYS A 214 0.01 -4.93 14.15
CA LYS A 214 0.46 -5.46 15.44
C LYS A 214 1.97 -5.54 15.50
N ASP A 215 2.49 -5.17 16.66
CA ASP A 215 3.90 -5.15 17.04
C ASP A 215 4.75 -4.47 15.96
N GLY A 216 4.92 -3.16 16.08
CA GLY A 216 5.69 -2.38 15.14
C GLY A 216 6.74 -1.49 15.78
N SER A 217 7.54 -0.89 14.92
CA SER A 217 8.56 0.09 15.27
C SER A 217 8.61 1.19 14.22
N LEU A 218 8.81 2.42 14.69
CA LEU A 218 9.00 3.60 13.85
C LEU A 218 10.43 4.12 14.09
N VAL A 219 11.34 3.82 13.17
CA VAL A 219 12.74 4.19 13.29
C VAL A 219 13.00 5.44 12.44
N PRO A 220 13.21 6.62 13.06
CA PRO A 220 13.64 7.80 12.34
C PRO A 220 15.07 7.56 11.82
N GLN A 221 15.34 7.95 10.59
CA GLN A 221 16.67 7.88 10.01
C GLN A 221 17.54 9.02 10.58
N ALA A 222 18.86 8.87 10.46
CA ALA A 222 19.83 9.80 11.06
C ALA A 222 19.53 11.28 10.77
N ARG A 223 19.14 11.61 9.54
CA ARG A 223 18.77 12.97 9.13
C ARG A 223 17.60 13.54 9.96
N LEU A 224 16.52 12.76 10.14
CA LEU A 224 15.38 13.21 10.93
C LEU A 224 15.76 13.40 12.41
N VAL A 225 16.62 12.52 12.95
CA VAL A 225 17.15 12.68 14.31
C VAL A 225 17.98 13.95 14.43
N GLU A 226 18.85 14.25 13.46
CA GLU A 226 19.64 15.49 13.41
C GLU A 226 18.72 16.73 13.36
N ASP A 227 17.71 16.74 12.50
CA ASP A 227 16.73 17.83 12.38
C ASP A 227 15.97 18.03 13.71
N LEU A 228 15.55 16.93 14.35
CA LEU A 228 14.92 16.99 15.67
C LEU A 228 15.87 17.50 16.75
N MET A 229 17.15 17.13 16.72
CA MET A 229 18.16 17.61 17.68
C MET A 229 18.43 19.10 17.52
N LEU A 230 18.40 19.63 16.29
CA LEU A 230 18.48 21.07 16.03
C LEU A 230 17.28 21.82 16.61
N LEU A 231 16.09 21.22 16.50
CA LEU A 231 14.84 21.84 16.94
C LEU A 231 14.56 21.71 18.44
N ALA A 232 14.98 20.61 19.07
CA ALA A 232 14.55 20.25 20.42
C ALA A 232 15.71 20.05 21.41
N GLY A 233 16.96 20.09 20.95
CA GLY A 233 18.13 19.74 21.76
C GLY A 233 18.33 18.22 21.85
N PRO A 234 19.15 17.72 22.80
CA PRO A 234 19.47 16.30 22.90
C PRO A 234 18.26 15.41 23.23
N VAL A 235 17.69 14.74 22.22
CA VAL A 235 16.50 13.89 22.36
C VAL A 235 16.88 12.44 22.71
N SER A 236 17.42 12.20 23.91
CA SER A 236 18.03 10.89 24.26
C SER A 236 17.12 9.67 24.14
N TRP A 237 15.80 9.83 24.31
CA TRP A 237 14.84 8.73 24.25
C TRP A 237 14.67 8.15 22.84
N ILE A 238 14.93 8.93 21.77
CA ILE A 238 14.80 8.50 20.38
C ILE A 238 15.90 7.51 19.97
N ASN A 239 17.01 7.48 20.71
CA ASN A 239 18.16 6.64 20.43
C ASN A 239 18.02 5.21 20.96
N ASP A 240 17.04 4.95 21.84
CA ASP A 240 16.73 3.60 22.30
C ASP A 240 15.61 3.02 21.42
N PRO A 241 15.89 2.02 20.57
CA PRO A 241 14.89 1.44 19.68
C PRO A 241 13.67 0.90 20.40
N LYS A 242 13.78 0.52 21.68
CA LYS A 242 12.63 0.01 22.45
C LYS A 242 11.56 1.09 22.63
N ASN A 243 11.97 2.34 22.79
CA ASN A 243 11.07 3.48 22.95
C ASN A 243 10.27 3.80 21.68
N LEU A 244 10.73 3.29 20.54
CA LEU A 244 10.14 3.52 19.22
C LEU A 244 9.21 2.38 18.78
N THR A 245 8.88 1.48 19.71
CA THR A 245 7.98 0.35 19.47
C THR A 245 6.55 0.66 19.85
N PHE A 246 5.62 0.04 19.14
CA PHE A 246 4.19 0.08 19.40
C PHE A 246 3.58 -1.31 19.31
N LYS A 247 2.54 -1.57 20.11
CA LYS A 247 1.84 -2.85 20.12
C LYS A 247 0.77 -2.92 19.04
N GLU A 248 0.05 -1.83 18.85
CA GLU A 248 -1.10 -1.78 17.96
C GLU A 248 -1.20 -0.41 17.30
N LEU A 249 -1.50 -0.42 16.00
CA LEU A 249 -1.93 0.75 15.25
C LEU A 249 -3.17 0.36 14.44
N ASP A 250 -4.28 1.02 14.75
CA ASP A 250 -5.53 0.90 14.01
C ASP A 250 -5.80 2.21 13.28
N VAL A 251 -6.17 2.11 12.01
CA VAL A 251 -6.61 3.24 11.19
C VAL A 251 -7.85 2.81 10.44
N TYR A 252 -8.91 3.59 10.56
CA TYR A 252 -10.09 3.48 9.74
C TYR A 252 -10.32 4.82 9.05
N ALA A 253 -10.39 4.78 7.74
CA ALA A 253 -10.62 5.93 6.90
C ALA A 253 -11.73 5.66 5.89
N SER A 254 -12.44 6.72 5.55
CA SER A 254 -13.46 6.77 4.53
C SER A 254 -13.16 7.91 3.57
N THR A 255 -13.70 7.81 2.37
CA THR A 255 -13.47 8.77 1.30
C THR A 255 -14.80 9.32 0.84
N ASN A 256 -14.81 10.60 0.51
CA ASN A 256 -15.93 11.24 -0.17
C ASN A 256 -15.41 12.05 -1.35
N ASP A 257 -16.30 12.75 -2.05
CA ASP A 257 -15.95 13.50 -3.25
C ASP A 257 -14.88 14.57 -2.99
N THR A 258 -14.85 15.14 -1.79
CA THR A 258 -14.05 16.33 -1.46
C THR A 258 -12.91 16.08 -0.48
N SER A 259 -12.81 14.92 0.14
CA SER A 259 -11.84 14.65 1.22
C SER A 259 -11.59 13.17 1.46
N LEU A 260 -10.43 12.88 2.05
CA LEU A 260 -10.14 11.65 2.79
C LEU A 260 -10.39 11.94 4.28
N VAL A 261 -11.25 11.16 4.91
CA VAL A 261 -11.59 11.28 6.33
C VAL A 261 -10.99 10.08 7.05
N ILE A 262 -10.07 10.31 7.98
CA ILE A 262 -9.64 9.30 8.95
C ILE A 262 -10.62 9.38 10.11
N ASP A 263 -11.65 8.54 10.10
CA ASP A 263 -12.69 8.55 11.12
C ASP A 263 -12.14 8.15 12.50
N ASN A 264 -11.17 7.22 12.51
CA ASN A 264 -10.47 6.83 13.71
C ASN A 264 -9.03 6.41 13.39
N PHE A 265 -8.09 6.88 14.19
CA PHE A 265 -6.79 6.24 14.32
C PHE A 265 -6.46 6.06 15.80
N ALA A 266 -5.78 4.97 16.15
CA ALA A 266 -5.33 4.68 17.51
C ALA A 266 -3.95 4.03 17.48
N LEU A 267 -3.08 4.43 18.39
CA LEU A 267 -1.69 3.96 18.48
C LEU A 267 -1.31 3.73 19.95
N ASP A 268 -1.06 2.47 20.33
CA ASP A 268 -0.52 2.09 21.64
C ASP A 268 0.99 1.89 21.52
N ALA A 269 1.76 2.92 21.89
CA ALA A 269 3.21 2.89 21.92
C ALA A 269 3.78 2.84 23.34
N MET A 270 5.05 2.44 23.45
CA MET A 270 5.70 2.32 24.76
C MET A 270 5.68 3.65 25.55
N LEU A 271 5.98 4.75 24.86
CA LEU A 271 6.11 6.08 25.46
C LEU A 271 4.84 6.93 25.37
N PHE A 272 3.88 6.55 24.56
CA PHE A 272 2.69 7.36 24.33
C PHE A 272 1.52 6.51 23.83
N GLU A 273 0.32 6.99 24.11
CA GLU A 273 -0.91 6.40 23.63
C GLU A 273 -1.79 7.53 23.11
N PHE A 274 -2.16 7.43 21.84
CA PHE A 274 -2.97 8.44 21.18
C PHE A 274 -4.11 7.81 20.38
N SER A 275 -5.23 8.50 20.32
CA SER A 275 -6.32 8.23 19.39
C SER A 275 -6.80 9.51 18.75
N GLY A 276 -7.55 9.44 17.66
CA GLY A 276 -8.04 10.66 17.05
C GLY A 276 -8.73 10.47 15.72
N ASN A 277 -8.98 11.59 15.05
CA ASN A 277 -9.50 11.66 13.70
C ASN A 277 -8.79 12.75 12.91
N ALA A 278 -8.84 12.66 11.59
CA ALA A 278 -8.30 13.68 10.72
C ALA A 278 -9.11 13.79 9.43
N THR A 279 -9.09 14.97 8.82
CA THR A 279 -9.68 15.23 7.51
C THR A 279 -8.62 15.84 6.63
N LEU A 280 -8.38 15.21 5.48
CA LEU A 280 -7.50 15.69 4.43
C LEU A 280 -8.37 16.11 3.23
N PRO A 281 -8.70 17.40 3.11
CA PRO A 281 -9.44 17.90 1.95
C PRO A 281 -8.62 17.77 0.67
N LYS A 282 -9.33 17.50 -0.43
CA LYS A 282 -8.77 17.48 -1.79
C LYS A 282 -8.58 18.91 -2.28
N THR A 283 -7.46 19.52 -1.94
CA THR A 283 -7.08 20.86 -2.44
C THR A 283 -6.10 20.74 -3.60
N ALA A 284 -5.97 21.77 -4.43
CA ALA A 284 -5.06 21.74 -5.58
C ALA A 284 -3.59 21.54 -5.19
N ASP A 285 -3.23 21.89 -3.95
CA ASP A 285 -1.90 21.80 -3.37
C ASP A 285 -1.73 20.64 -2.37
N ASN A 286 -2.82 20.01 -1.91
CA ASN A 286 -2.84 18.88 -0.97
C ASN A 286 -2.11 19.12 0.35
N LYS A 287 -2.09 20.37 0.84
CA LYS A 287 -1.37 20.71 2.06
C LYS A 287 -2.27 20.89 3.27
N SER A 288 -3.53 21.30 3.05
CA SER A 288 -4.43 21.53 4.18
C SER A 288 -4.86 20.23 4.85
N PHE A 289 -4.98 20.26 6.17
CA PHE A 289 -5.51 19.17 6.97
C PHE A 289 -6.08 19.67 8.29
N GLU A 290 -7.04 18.92 8.80
CA GLU A 290 -7.56 19.08 10.16
C GLU A 290 -7.35 17.77 10.90
N MET A 291 -6.90 17.84 12.15
CA MET A 291 -6.65 16.67 12.98
C MET A 291 -7.03 16.97 14.41
N LYS A 292 -7.69 16.01 15.05
CA LYS A 292 -7.90 15.98 16.49
C LYS A 292 -7.21 14.73 17.05
N LEU A 293 -6.38 14.94 18.06
CA LEU A 293 -5.61 13.91 18.73
C LEU A 293 -5.93 13.92 20.22
N ASP A 294 -6.50 12.84 20.73
CA ASP A 294 -6.66 12.60 22.16
C ASP A 294 -5.43 11.83 22.68
N VAL A 295 -4.74 12.42 23.65
CA VAL A 295 -3.52 11.89 24.25
C VAL A 295 -3.87 11.26 25.60
N ALA A 296 -3.95 9.94 25.63
CA ALA A 296 -4.24 9.19 26.86
C ALA A 296 -3.01 9.05 27.75
N LYS A 297 -1.82 8.93 27.14
CA LYS A 297 -0.55 8.75 27.84
C LYS A 297 0.58 9.46 27.10
N LEU A 298 1.45 10.14 27.86
CA LEU A 298 2.69 10.70 27.35
C LEU A 298 3.80 10.61 28.42
N ASP A 299 4.87 9.87 28.12
CA ASP A 299 6.01 9.68 29.02
C ASP A 299 6.78 11.00 29.22
N ASN A 300 7.27 11.22 30.45
CA ASN A 300 8.01 12.41 30.83
C ASN A 300 9.29 12.63 30.01
N ARG A 301 9.88 11.56 29.45
CA ARG A 301 11.01 11.67 28.53
C ARG A 301 10.67 12.45 27.28
N ILE A 302 9.47 12.28 26.75
CA ILE A 302 8.98 13.03 25.59
C ILE A 302 8.57 14.44 26.01
N ARG A 303 7.80 14.55 27.10
CA ARG A 303 7.34 15.83 27.65
C ARG A 303 8.50 16.82 27.89
N ASN A 304 9.59 16.33 28.47
CA ASN A 304 10.78 17.13 28.77
C ASN A 304 11.73 17.27 27.58
N GLY A 305 11.59 16.42 26.56
CA GLY A 305 12.46 16.37 25.39
C GLY A 305 12.15 17.42 24.33
N PHE A 306 11.04 18.15 24.43
CA PHE A 306 10.61 19.16 23.44
C PHE A 306 10.36 20.58 24.01
N PRO A 307 11.32 21.23 24.69
CA PRO A 307 11.13 22.59 25.18
C PRO A 307 10.74 23.62 24.09
N PRO A 308 11.25 23.55 22.85
CA PRO A 308 10.89 24.52 21.80
C PRO A 308 9.47 24.35 21.23
N LEU A 309 8.88 23.14 21.26
CA LEU A 309 7.45 22.97 20.95
C LEU A 309 6.58 23.68 22.00
N LEU A 310 7.00 23.69 23.27
CA LEU A 310 6.29 24.45 24.32
C LEU A 310 6.30 25.96 24.03
N LEU A 311 7.35 26.48 23.37
CA LEU A 311 7.39 27.88 22.93
C LEU A 311 6.41 28.15 21.78
N VAL A 312 6.21 27.19 20.86
CA VAL A 312 5.23 27.29 19.78
C VAL A 312 3.79 27.15 20.30
N LEU A 313 3.57 26.26 21.26
CA LEU A 313 2.26 26.04 21.89
C LEU A 313 1.88 27.15 22.87
N GLY A 314 2.86 27.92 23.37
CA GLY A 314 2.66 29.00 24.34
C GLY A 314 2.26 28.50 25.74
N GLN A 315 2.23 27.20 25.98
CA GLN A 315 1.87 26.57 27.25
C GLN A 315 2.57 25.21 27.42
N PRO A 316 2.85 24.78 28.67
CA PRO A 316 3.34 23.44 28.95
C PRO A 316 2.29 22.37 28.56
N LEU A 317 2.74 21.17 28.18
CA LEU A 317 1.84 20.05 27.95
C LEU A 317 1.23 19.56 29.29
N PRO A 318 -0.08 19.27 29.37
CA PRO A 318 -0.74 18.80 30.61
C PRO A 318 -0.22 17.45 31.10
N ASP A 319 0.01 17.31 32.41
CA ASP A 319 0.50 16.06 33.02
C ASP A 319 -0.49 14.90 32.92
N GLU A 320 -1.79 15.21 32.86
CA GLU A 320 -2.89 14.26 32.69
C GLU A 320 -3.23 14.04 31.20
N ALA A 321 -4.27 13.27 30.90
CA ALA A 321 -4.75 13.12 29.53
C ALA A 321 -5.26 14.47 28.98
N PHE A 322 -5.02 14.74 27.70
CA PHE A 322 -5.36 16.01 27.05
C PHE A 322 -5.68 15.79 25.58
N SER A 323 -6.28 16.79 24.93
CA SER A 323 -6.53 16.75 23.48
C SER A 323 -5.73 17.82 22.74
N ILE A 324 -5.28 17.52 21.53
CA ILE A 324 -4.65 18.46 20.61
C ILE A 324 -5.52 18.59 19.36
N ASP A 325 -5.91 19.81 19.04
CA ASP A 325 -6.50 20.15 17.75
C ASP A 325 -5.44 20.83 16.87
N VAL A 326 -5.26 20.32 15.66
CA VAL A 326 -4.36 20.89 14.64
C VAL A 326 -5.17 21.22 13.40
N ASN A 327 -5.08 22.47 12.94
CA ASN A 327 -5.69 22.91 11.70
C ASN A 327 -4.65 23.65 10.86
N TRP A 328 -4.43 23.18 9.63
CA TRP A 328 -3.51 23.80 8.69
C TRP A 328 -4.20 24.08 7.35
N ASP A 329 -4.05 25.31 6.86
CA ASP A 329 -4.59 25.78 5.58
C ASP A 329 -3.65 25.53 4.38
N GLY A 330 -2.41 25.09 4.65
CA GLY A 330 -1.41 24.79 3.62
C GLY A 330 -0.45 25.94 3.25
N GLU A 331 -0.72 27.16 3.72
CA GLU A 331 0.09 28.34 3.40
C GLU A 331 0.74 28.97 4.65
N SER A 332 0.12 28.82 5.83
CA SER A 332 0.53 29.46 7.09
C SER A 332 1.25 28.49 8.04
N TYR A 333 1.58 28.92 9.27
CA TYR A 333 1.88 27.96 10.33
C TYR A 333 0.59 27.25 10.78
N PRO A 334 0.64 25.95 11.11
CA PRO A 334 -0.52 25.23 11.63
C PRO A 334 -1.00 25.87 12.92
N ARG A 335 -2.32 26.01 13.07
CA ARG A 335 -2.95 26.41 14.33
C ARG A 335 -3.07 25.19 15.21
N ILE A 336 -2.42 25.22 16.37
CA ILE A 336 -2.42 24.13 17.34
C ILE A 336 -3.10 24.62 18.61
N ARG A 337 -4.04 23.86 19.14
CA ARG A 337 -4.70 24.10 20.43
C ARG A 337 -4.60 22.86 21.30
N VAL A 338 -4.32 23.07 22.59
CA VAL A 338 -4.26 21.99 23.59
C VAL A 338 -5.38 22.23 24.60
N HIS A 339 -6.13 21.19 24.92
CA HIS A 339 -7.34 21.20 25.74
C HIS A 339 -7.21 20.32 26.98
#